data_AF-A0A937FWK5-F1
#
_entry.id   AF-A0A937FWK5-F1
#
_cell.length_a   1.000
_cell.length_b   1.000
_cell.length_c   1.000
_cell.angle_alpha   90.00
_cell.angle_beta   90.00
_cell.angle_gamma   90.00
#
_symmetry.space_group_name_H-M   'P 1'
#
loop_
_entity.id
_entity.type
_entity.pdbx_description
1 polymer ?
#
loop_
_entity_poly.entity_id
_entity_poly.type
_entity_poly.pdbx_seq_one_letter_code
_entity_poly.pdbx_strand_id
1 'polypeptide(L)'
;MRLLPGIYKIKLRTLIEEFAVLRVYMKDGKKVYQVNNGPETDLDWLMDRDPCQVIKQIKQLQVQNARIDIKITDSDGDYFSFPASSVEVVRQIFQTFPDVGRALGAKVNQ
;
A
#
# COMPACT_ATOMS: atom_id res chain seq x y z
N MET A 1 2.67 5.35 22.62
CA MET A 1 1.20 5.12 22.61
C MET A 1 0.94 3.72 22.07
N ARG A 2 0.09 2.89 22.70
CA ARG A 2 -0.19 1.51 22.19
C ARG A 2 -1.40 1.54 21.25
N LEU A 3 -1.18 1.46 19.94
CA LEU A 3 -2.27 1.35 18.96
C LEU A 3 -2.94 -0.03 19.03
N LEU A 4 -4.26 -0.07 18.86
CA LEU A 4 -5.02 -1.31 18.72
C LEU A 4 -4.92 -1.83 17.28
N PRO A 5 -5.19 -3.12 17.02
CA PRO A 5 -5.35 -3.61 15.65
C PRO A 5 -6.40 -2.79 14.88
N GLY A 6 -6.06 -2.36 13.68
CA GLY A 6 -6.90 -1.47 12.88
C GLY A 6 -6.11 -0.72 11.80
N ILE A 7 -6.83 0.14 11.08
CA ILE A 7 -6.26 1.00 10.05
C ILE A 7 -6.23 2.43 10.57
N TYR A 8 -5.13 3.13 10.36
CA TYR A 8 -4.92 4.50 10.84
C TYR A 8 -4.43 5.38 9.70
N LYS A 9 -4.89 6.63 9.68
CA LYS A 9 -4.26 7.71 8.90
C LYS A 9 -3.17 8.31 9.77
N ILE A 10 -1.94 8.31 9.27
CA ILE A 10 -0.81 8.98 9.91
C ILE A 10 -0.34 10.12 9.01
N LYS A 11 0.14 11.20 9.63
CA LYS A 11 0.85 12.29 8.96
C LYS A 11 2.34 12.06 9.19
N LEU A 12 3.10 11.89 8.12
CA LEU A 12 4.56 11.80 8.21
C LEU A 12 5.11 13.21 8.37
N ARG A 13 6.10 13.38 9.25
CA ARG A 13 6.82 14.66 9.38
C ARG A 13 8.02 14.70 8.44
N THR A 14 7.73 14.61 7.15
CA THR A 14 8.70 14.76 6.05
C THR A 14 8.68 16.20 5.50
N LEU A 15 9.66 16.58 4.68
CA LEU A 15 9.71 17.89 4.01
C LEU A 15 8.46 18.20 3.16
N ILE A 16 7.77 17.14 2.72
CA ILE A 16 6.50 17.20 2.04
C ILE A 16 5.44 16.65 3.01
N GLU A 17 4.32 17.37 3.18
CA GLU A 17 3.21 16.89 4.00
C GLU A 17 2.55 15.67 3.35
N GLU A 18 3.03 14.48 3.71
CA GLU A 18 2.50 13.22 3.20
C GLU A 18 1.64 12.52 4.26
N PHE A 19 0.45 12.10 3.83
CA PHE A 19 -0.38 11.21 4.62
C PHE A 19 -0.15 9.77 4.18
N ALA A 20 -0.01 8.88 5.15
CA ALA A 20 0.15 7.47 4.91
C ALA A 20 -0.93 6.66 5.65
N VAL A 21 -1.14 5.44 5.18
CA VAL A 21 -2.00 4.45 5.84
C VAL A 21 -1.12 3.54 6.67
N LEU A 22 -1.38 3.46 7.97
CA LEU A 22 -0.77 2.51 8.89
C LEU A 22 -1.78 1.40 9.21
N ARG A 23 -1.44 0.17 8.87
CA ARG A 23 -2.18 -1.02 9.29
C ARG A 23 -1.49 -1.65 10.49
N VAL A 24 -2.25 -1.87 11.56
CA VAL A 24 -1.83 -2.57 12.78
C VAL A 24 -2.62 -3.87 12.86
N TYR A 25 -1.94 -5.01 13.00
CA TYR A 25 -2.60 -6.31 13.10
C TYR A 25 -1.77 -7.30 13.91
N MET A 26 -2.31 -8.49 14.18
CA MET A 26 -1.59 -9.54 14.90
C MET A 26 -1.15 -10.62 13.91
N LYS A 27 0.11 -11.06 14.03
CA LYS A 27 0.69 -12.18 13.27
C LYS A 27 1.55 -12.99 14.24
N ASP A 28 1.31 -14.30 14.34
CA ASP A 28 2.03 -15.21 15.23
C ASP A 28 2.10 -14.72 16.70
N GLY A 29 1.01 -14.15 17.20
CA GLY A 29 0.91 -13.59 18.56
C GLY A 29 1.63 -12.25 18.75
N LYS A 30 2.34 -11.75 17.74
CA LYS A 30 3.03 -10.46 17.75
C LYS A 30 2.22 -9.39 17.04
N LYS A 31 2.33 -8.15 17.51
CA LYS A 31 1.72 -7.00 16.84
C LYS A 31 2.63 -6.55 15.70
N VAL A 32 2.07 -6.46 14.50
CA VAL A 32 2.78 -6.07 13.28
C VAL A 32 2.21 -4.75 12.78
N TYR A 33 3.10 -3.95 12.20
CA TYR A 33 2.80 -2.66 11.64
C TYR A 33 3.22 -2.60 10.18
N GLN A 34 2.37 -2.01 9.34
CA GLN A 34 2.60 -1.92 7.90
C GLN A 34 2.15 -0.55 7.38
N VAL A 35 3.06 0.20 6.76
CA VAL A 35 2.77 1.54 6.19
C VAL A 35 2.61 1.43 4.68
N ASN A 36 1.55 2.00 4.10
CA ASN A 36 1.30 2.08 2.65
C ASN A 36 1.44 0.74 1.90
N ASN A 37 1.08 -0.37 2.53
CA ASN A 37 1.25 -1.72 1.97
C ASN A 37 2.74 -2.13 1.75
N GLY A 38 3.68 -1.43 2.37
CA GLY A 38 5.10 -1.76 2.37
C GLY A 38 5.42 -3.07 3.12
N PRO A 39 6.71 -3.42 3.26
CA PRO A 39 7.11 -4.62 3.98
C PRO A 39 6.59 -4.60 5.42
N GLU A 40 6.33 -5.79 5.95
CA GLU A 40 6.10 -5.96 7.38
C GLU A 40 7.35 -5.52 8.13
N THR A 41 7.18 -4.59 9.04
CA THR A 41 8.31 -4.02 9.77
C THR A 41 7.95 -3.95 11.24
N ASP A 42 8.91 -4.29 12.10
CA ASP A 42 8.82 -3.93 13.49
C ASP A 42 9.06 -2.42 13.57
N LEU A 43 7.96 -1.67 13.68
CA LEU A 43 8.00 -0.22 13.65
C LEU A 43 8.24 0.31 15.07
N ASP A 44 9.35 -0.11 15.70
CA ASP A 44 9.77 0.41 17.00
C ASP A 44 9.98 1.94 16.94
N TRP A 45 10.43 2.46 15.80
CA TRP A 45 10.56 3.90 15.57
C TRP A 45 9.23 4.67 15.60
N LEU A 46 8.09 4.02 15.38
CA LEU A 46 6.76 4.64 15.54
C LEU A 46 6.44 4.90 17.02
N MET A 47 7.17 4.26 17.93
CA MET A 47 7.12 4.50 19.37
C MET A 47 8.10 5.58 19.82
N ASP A 48 9.15 5.83 19.04
CA ASP A 48 10.07 6.95 19.27
C ASP A 48 9.38 8.27 18.96
N ARG A 49 9.67 9.28 19.78
CA ARG A 49 9.01 10.57 19.70
C ARG A 49 9.41 11.28 18.40
N ASP A 50 8.53 11.14 17.42
CA ASP A 50 8.17 12.14 16.40
C ASP A 50 8.52 11.91 14.90
N PRO A 51 8.51 10.68 14.34
CA PRO A 51 8.52 10.50 12.89
C PRO A 51 7.14 10.69 12.25
N CYS A 52 6.04 10.55 13.02
CA CYS A 52 4.70 10.72 12.51
C CYS A 52 3.66 11.03 13.59
N GLN A 53 2.54 11.63 13.17
CA GLN A 53 1.39 11.91 14.01
C GLN A 53 0.20 11.04 13.60
N VAL A 54 -0.41 10.33 14.55
CA VAL A 54 -1.67 9.62 14.30
C VAL A 54 -2.80 10.63 14.20
N ILE A 55 -3.43 10.70 13.02
CA ILE A 55 -4.50 11.67 12.73
C ILE A 55 -5.86 11.08 13.08
N LYS A 56 -6.13 9.85 12.63
CA LYS A 56 -7.41 9.16 12.91
C LYS A 56 -7.32 7.66 12.73
N GLN A 57 -8.17 6.92 13.44
CA GLN A 57 -8.51 5.55 13.10
C GLN A 57 -9.55 5.54 11.98
N ILE A 58 -9.35 4.67 10.98
CA ILE A 58 -10.22 4.52 9.82
C ILE A 58 -11.00 3.20 9.99
N LYS A 59 -12.33 3.27 9.96
CA LYS A 59 -13.19 2.08 10.08
C LYS A 59 -13.28 1.29 8.77
N GLN A 60 -13.38 2.01 7.65
CA GLN A 60 -13.47 1.44 6.31
C GLN A 60 -12.78 2.37 5.32
N LEU A 61 -11.98 1.80 4.43
CA LEU A 61 -11.47 2.50 3.24
C LEU A 61 -12.35 2.11 2.06
N GLN A 62 -12.90 3.10 1.38
CA GLN A 62 -13.53 2.92 0.09
C GLN A 62 -12.60 3.52 -0.96
N VAL A 63 -12.07 2.66 -1.83
CA VAL A 63 -11.25 3.08 -2.96
C VAL A 63 -12.19 3.69 -3.99
N GLN A 64 -12.14 5.01 -4.15
CA GLN A 64 -12.97 5.74 -5.12
C GLN A 64 -12.31 5.78 -6.50
N ASN A 65 -10.99 5.96 -6.54
CA ASN A 65 -10.17 5.98 -7.75
C ASN A 65 -8.86 5.24 -7.47
N ALA A 66 -8.37 4.50 -8.46
CA ALA A 66 -7.07 3.83 -8.41
C ALA A 66 -6.36 4.05 -9.74
N ARG A 67 -5.15 4.60 -9.71
CA ARG A 67 -4.33 4.77 -10.91
C ARG A 67 -3.14 3.83 -10.85
N ILE A 68 -2.99 3.00 -11.89
CA ILE A 68 -1.80 2.19 -12.12
C ILE A 68 -1.22 2.61 -13.46
N ASP A 69 0.06 2.97 -13.47
CA ASP A 69 0.82 3.17 -14.70
C ASP A 69 1.67 1.92 -14.94
N ILE A 70 1.38 1.19 -16.02
CA ILE A 70 2.13 -0.01 -16.41
C ILE A 70 3.07 0.36 -17.53
N LYS A 71 4.36 0.12 -17.32
CA LYS A 71 5.41 0.32 -18.31
C LYS A 71 5.85 -1.04 -18.82
N ILE A 72 5.71 -1.26 -20.12
CA ILE A 72 6.17 -2.45 -20.82
C ILE A 72 7.24 -2.01 -21.80
N THR A 73 8.31 -2.79 -21.89
CA THR A 73 9.39 -2.60 -22.87
C THR A 73 9.38 -3.80 -23.80
N ASP A 74 9.42 -3.58 -25.10
CA ASP A 74 9.57 -4.67 -26.08
C ASP A 74 11.05 -5.02 -26.32
N SER A 75 11.30 -5.96 -27.25
CA SER A 75 12.65 -6.39 -27.60
C SER A 75 13.48 -5.32 -28.31
N ASP A 76 12.84 -4.30 -28.86
CA ASP A 76 13.48 -3.20 -29.60
C ASP A 76 13.74 -1.98 -28.70
N GLY A 77 13.25 -2.02 -27.45
CA GLY A 77 13.47 -0.98 -26.44
C GLY A 77 12.38 0.08 -26.41
N ASP A 78 11.28 -0.10 -27.14
CA ASP A 78 10.16 0.82 -27.14
C ASP A 78 9.36 0.70 -25.84
N TYR A 79 8.96 1.85 -25.29
CA TYR A 79 8.21 1.93 -24.04
C TYR A 79 6.73 2.19 -24.32
N PHE A 80 5.90 1.29 -23.84
CA PHE A 80 4.45 1.46 -23.83
C PHE A 80 4.00 1.73 -22.40
N SER A 81 3.30 2.85 -22.19
CA SER A 81 2.75 3.24 -20.90
C SER A 81 1.23 3.29 -20.98
N PHE A 82 0.57 2.47 -20.17
CA PHE A 82 -0.89 2.44 -20.09
C PHE A 82 -1.36 2.93 -18.71
N PRO A 83 -1.99 4.12 -18.62
CA PRO A 83 -2.62 4.56 -17.40
C PRO A 83 -3.99 3.87 -17.25
N ALA A 84 -4.15 3.07 -16.19
CA ALA A 84 -5.43 2.49 -15.80
C ALA A 84 -5.97 3.22 -14.58
N SER A 85 -7.03 4.00 -14.73
CA SER A 85 -7.59 4.87 -13.67
C SER A 85 -8.89 4.36 -13.02
N SER A 86 -9.49 3.31 -13.58
CA SER A 86 -10.69 2.66 -13.02
C SER A 86 -10.31 1.35 -12.34
N VAL A 87 -10.97 1.06 -11.22
CA VAL A 87 -10.78 -0.18 -10.45
C VAL A 87 -11.12 -1.42 -11.30
N GLU A 88 -12.10 -1.32 -12.19
CA GLU A 88 -12.50 -2.36 -13.13
C GLU A 88 -11.39 -2.64 -14.14
N VAL A 89 -10.79 -1.58 -14.71
CA VAL A 89 -9.68 -1.69 -15.67
C VAL A 89 -8.45 -2.30 -15.00
N VAL A 90 -8.11 -1.85 -13.79
CA VAL A 90 -7.03 -2.41 -12.98
C VAL A 90 -7.27 -3.91 -12.69
N ARG A 91 -8.51 -4.30 -12.37
CA ARG A 91 -8.86 -5.69 -12.10
C ARG A 91 -8.70 -6.57 -13.34
N GLN A 92 -9.15 -6.09 -14.50
CA GLN A 92 -8.96 -6.80 -15.78
C GLN A 92 -7.48 -6.96 -16.11
N ILE A 93 -6.65 -5.94 -15.89
CA ILE A 93 -5.20 -6.03 -16.09
C ILE A 93 -4.60 -7.16 -15.24
N PHE A 94 -4.95 -7.25 -13.95
CA PHE A 94 -4.43 -8.31 -13.08
C PHE A 94 -4.91 -9.71 -13.50
N GLN A 95 -6.09 -9.83 -14.12
CA GLN A 95 -6.58 -11.08 -14.67
C GLN A 95 -5.84 -11.46 -15.97
N THR A 96 -5.59 -10.49 -16.85
CA THR A 96 -4.93 -10.69 -18.14
C THR A 96 -3.42 -10.91 -18.00
N PHE A 97 -2.78 -10.21 -17.07
CA PHE A 97 -1.34 -10.27 -16.82
C PHE A 97 -1.09 -10.67 -15.36
N PRO A 98 -1.28 -11.95 -15.00
CA PRO A 98 -1.14 -12.42 -13.63
C PRO A 98 0.28 -12.22 -13.08
N ASP A 99 1.30 -12.18 -13.93
CA ASP A 99 2.67 -11.88 -13.54
C ASP A 99 2.86 -10.45 -13.01
N VAL A 100 2.06 -9.49 -13.49
CA VAL A 100 2.02 -8.13 -12.93
C VAL A 100 1.44 -8.16 -11.52
N GLY A 101 0.39 -8.98 -11.30
CA GLY A 101 -0.16 -9.25 -9.97
C GLY A 101 0.87 -9.82 -9.02
N ARG A 102 1.62 -10.84 -9.46
CA ARG A 102 2.68 -11.48 -8.67
C ARG A 102 3.83 -10.52 -8.37
N ALA A 103 4.29 -9.74 -9.36
CA ALA A 103 5.35 -8.75 -9.19
C ALA A 103 4.97 -7.64 -8.19
N LEU A 104 3.67 -7.31 -8.11
CA LEU A 104 3.13 -6.36 -7.14
C LEU A 104 2.75 -7.01 -5.78
N GLY A 105 3.14 -8.27 -5.56
CA GLY A 105 2.95 -8.97 -4.28
C GLY A 105 1.54 -9.49 -4.02
N ALA A 106 0.66 -9.51 -5.03
CA ALA A 106 -0.65 -10.14 -4.91
C ALA A 106 -0.48 -11.66 -4.86
N LYS A 107 -0.85 -12.27 -3.72
CA LYS A 107 -1.06 -13.72 -3.65
C LYS A 107 -2.33 -14.07 -4.40
N VAL A 108 -2.21 -14.37 -5.69
CA VAL A 108 -3.30 -14.92 -6.48
C VAL A 108 -3.52 -16.35 -5.97
N ASN A 109 -4.54 -16.55 -5.15
CA ASN A 109 -4.96 -17.92 -4.79
C ASN A 109 -5.52 -18.56 -6.06
N GLN A 110 -4.87 -19.63 -6.50
CA GLN A 110 -5.35 -20.52 -7.55
C GLN A 110 -6.52 -21.36 -7.05
#